data_AF-A0A943HBX8-F1
#
_entry.id   AF-A0A943HBX8-F1
#
_cell.length_a   1.000
_cell.length_b   1.000
_cell.length_c   1.000
_cell.angle_alpha   90.00
_cell.angle_beta   90.00
_cell.angle_gamma   90.00
#
_symmetry.space_group_name_H-M   'P 1'
#
loop_
_entity.id
_entity.type
_entity.pdbx_description
1 polymer ?
#
loop_
_entity_poly.entity_id
_entity_poly.type
_entity_poly.pdbx_seq_one_letter_code
_entity_poly.pdbx_strand_id
1 'polypeptide(L)'
;MGLILDIVNKVVPRTLDRLEKEGGMLKDILSEELKKEIAYSLTDQSIENKPMKPLQNIITDKEDIDNNEIYDIDSVQTIRDLI
;
A
#
# COMPACT_ATOMS: atom_id res chain seq x y z
N MET A 1 -3.55 -13.07 6.71
CA MET A 1 -2.58 -13.91 5.98
C MET A 1 -1.38 -13.02 5.64
N GLY A 2 -0.17 -13.57 5.52
CA GLY A 2 1.03 -12.75 5.25
C GLY A 2 1.13 -12.36 3.78
N LEU A 3 1.65 -11.15 3.48
CA LEU A 3 1.80 -10.59 2.13
C LEU A 3 2.41 -11.59 1.12
N ILE A 4 3.43 -12.33 1.53
CA ILE A 4 4.10 -13.33 0.66
C ILE A 4 3.13 -14.46 0.28
N LEU A 5 2.33 -14.95 1.22
CA LEU A 5 1.38 -16.03 0.98
C LEU A 5 0.25 -15.58 0.05
N ASP A 6 -0.21 -14.33 0.20
CA ASP A 6 -1.24 -13.75 -0.66
C ASP A 6 -0.74 -13.57 -2.10
N ILE A 7 0.51 -13.15 -2.29
CA ILE A 7 1.16 -13.07 -3.61
C ILE A 7 1.26 -14.47 -4.23
N VAL A 8 1.74 -15.47 -3.47
CA VAL A 8 1.89 -16.85 -3.98
C VAL A 8 0.53 -17.43 -4.41
N ASN A 9 -0.52 -17.22 -3.62
CA ASN A 9 -1.87 -17.72 -3.93
C ASN A 9 -2.44 -17.12 -5.22
N LYS A 10 -2.02 -15.92 -5.62
CA LYS A 10 -2.44 -15.28 -6.88
C LYS A 10 -1.54 -15.66 -8.06
N VAL A 11 -0.23 -15.72 -7.85
CA VAL A 11 0.77 -15.92 -8.92
C VAL A 11 0.80 -17.37 -9.41
N VAL A 12 0.69 -18.36 -8.50
CA VAL A 12 0.75 -19.78 -8.85
C VAL A 12 -0.34 -20.20 -9.86
N PRO A 13 -1.64 -19.93 -9.64
CA PRO A 13 -2.68 -20.34 -10.59
C PRO A 13 -2.54 -19.65 -11.96
N ARG A 14 -2.14 -18.36 -11.98
CA ARG A 14 -1.91 -17.63 -13.24
C ARG A 14 -0.73 -18.21 -14.03
N THR A 15 0.34 -18.58 -13.34
CA THR A 15 1.52 -19.19 -13.95
C THR A 15 1.17 -20.53 -14.59
N LEU A 16 0.39 -21.36 -13.90
CA LEU A 16 -0.05 -22.65 -14.43
C LEU A 16 -0.98 -22.50 -15.64
N ASP A 17 -1.96 -21.59 -15.57
CA ASP A 17 -2.90 -21.31 -16.67
C ASP A 17 -2.17 -20.83 -17.94
N ARG A 18 -1.19 -19.93 -17.77
CA ARG A 18 -0.36 -19.46 -18.89
C ARG A 18 0.57 -20.54 -19.43
N LEU A 19 1.15 -21.37 -18.57
CA LEU A 19 1.98 -22.48 -19.01
C LEU A 19 1.17 -23.49 -19.85
N GLU A 20 -0.08 -23.74 -19.47
CA GLU A 20 -0.98 -24.64 -20.20
C GLU A 20 -1.42 -24.05 -21.55
N LYS A 21 -1.71 -22.75 -21.62
CA LYS A 21 -2.24 -22.08 -22.82
C LYS A 21 -1.16 -21.62 -23.81
N GLU A 22 -0.10 -21.01 -23.29
CA GLU A 22 0.94 -20.35 -24.09
C GLU A 22 2.16 -21.27 -24.28
N GLY A 23 2.37 -22.23 -23.38
CA GLY A 23 3.61 -23.01 -23.32
C GLY A 23 4.82 -22.15 -22.95
N GLY A 24 6.02 -22.72 -23.03
CA GLY A 24 7.28 -22.02 -22.75
C GLY A 24 7.94 -22.42 -21.44
N MET A 25 8.90 -21.62 -20.98
CA MET A 25 9.69 -21.94 -19.80
C MET A 25 8.99 -21.45 -18.52
N LEU A 26 8.68 -22.38 -17.62
CA LEU A 26 8.03 -22.10 -16.33
C LEU A 26 8.69 -20.94 -15.57
N LYS A 27 10.03 -20.91 -15.57
CA LYS A 27 10.82 -19.88 -14.88
C LYS A 27 10.50 -18.48 -15.39
N ASP A 28 10.37 -18.32 -16.70
CA ASP A 28 10.13 -17.01 -17.32
C ASP A 28 8.71 -16.53 -17.03
N ILE A 29 7.73 -17.41 -17.21
CA ILE A 29 6.32 -17.13 -16.91
C ILE A 29 6.14 -16.76 -15.44
N LEU A 30 6.72 -17.55 -14.52
CA LEU A 30 6.67 -17.28 -13.09
C LEU A 30 7.33 -15.95 -12.74
N SER A 31 8.48 -15.65 -13.35
CA SER A 31 9.18 -14.38 -13.11
C SER A 31 8.34 -13.18 -13.53
N GLU A 32 7.67 -13.26 -14.69
CA GLU A 32 6.82 -12.20 -15.18
C GLU A 32 5.55 -12.02 -14.34
N GLU A 33 4.86 -13.10 -13.99
CA GLU A 33 3.66 -13.03 -13.13
C GLU A 33 4.00 -12.51 -11.72
N LEU A 34 5.15 -12.89 -11.17
CA LEU A 34 5.60 -12.40 -9.87
C LEU A 34 5.94 -10.90 -9.90
N LYS A 35 6.66 -10.43 -10.93
CA LYS A 35 6.95 -8.99 -11.09
C LYS A 35 5.68 -8.16 -11.18
N LYS A 36 4.70 -8.63 -11.95
CA LYS A 36 3.39 -7.96 -12.09
C LYS A 36 2.66 -7.86 -10.75
N GLU A 37 2.58 -8.96 -9.99
CA GLU A 37 1.88 -8.95 -8.71
C GLU A 37 2.60 -8.10 -7.65
N ILE A 38 3.93 -8.10 -7.63
CA ILE A 38 4.71 -7.22 -6.74
C ILE A 38 4.47 -5.75 -7.10
N ALA A 39 4.54 -5.40 -8.39
CA ALA A 39 4.28 -4.03 -8.83
C ALA A 39 2.88 -3.57 -8.44
N TYR A 40 1.86 -4.41 -8.68
CA TYR A 40 0.50 -4.17 -8.25
C TYR A 40 0.42 -3.96 -6.73
N SER A 41 0.99 -4.88 -5.93
CA SER A 41 0.96 -4.82 -4.46
C SER A 41 1.68 -3.58 -3.88
N LEU A 42 2.68 -3.03 -4.57
CA LEU A 42 3.38 -1.81 -4.14
C LEU A 42 2.59 -0.55 -4.47
N THR A 43 1.79 -0.58 -5.53
CA THR A 43 0.96 0.56 -5.96
C THR A 43 -0.45 0.54 -5.39
N ASP A 44 -0.89 -0.60 -4.87
CA ASP A 44 -2.22 -0.78 -4.33
C ASP A 44 -2.33 -0.15 -2.93
N GLN A 45 -2.74 1.12 -2.91
CA GLN A 45 -3.02 1.89 -1.70
C GLN A 45 -4.20 1.32 -0.88
N SER A 46 -4.93 0.33 -1.40
CA SER A 46 -5.98 -0.38 -0.65
C SER A 46 -5.44 -1.52 0.23
N ILE A 47 -4.17 -1.92 0.03
CA ILE A 47 -3.43 -2.76 0.98
C ILE A 47 -3.07 -1.86 2.16
N GLU A 48 -4.07 -1.71 3.03
CA GLU A 48 -4.09 -1.00 4.28
C GLU A 48 -2.67 -0.68 4.79
N ASN A 49 -2.25 0.57 4.56
CA ASN A 49 -1.32 1.20 5.48
C ASN A 49 -2.02 1.04 6.82
N LYS A 50 -1.59 0.06 7.64
CA LYS A 50 -2.19 -0.20 8.97
C LYS A 50 -2.52 1.17 9.54
N PRO A 51 -3.78 1.48 9.89
CA PRO A 51 -4.13 2.80 10.37
C PRO A 51 -3.13 3.14 11.46
N MET A 52 -2.23 4.07 11.15
CA MET A 52 -1.27 4.55 12.12
C MET A 52 -2.17 5.05 13.23
N LYS A 53 -1.98 4.53 14.45
CA LYS A 53 -2.81 4.84 15.62
C LYS A 53 -3.23 6.30 15.53
N PRO A 54 -4.52 6.62 15.72
CA PRO A 54 -4.99 7.93 15.35
C PRO A 54 -4.12 8.98 16.03
N LEU A 55 -3.60 9.92 15.24
CA LEU A 55 -2.93 11.11 15.75
C LEU A 55 -3.88 11.95 16.63
N GLN A 56 -5.14 11.54 16.82
CA GLN A 56 -6.15 12.10 17.73
C GLN A 56 -5.67 12.27 19.18
N ASN A 57 -4.64 11.55 19.63
CA ASN A 57 -4.04 11.77 20.96
C ASN A 57 -3.02 12.92 20.99
N ILE A 58 -2.59 13.41 19.83
CA ILE A 58 -1.55 14.44 19.64
C ILE A 58 -2.17 15.73 19.07
N ILE A 59 -3.24 15.61 18.28
CA ILE A 59 -3.92 16.69 17.58
C ILE A 59 -5.37 16.77 18.10
N THR A 60 -5.81 17.97 18.49
CA THR A 60 -7.19 18.20 18.94
C THR A 60 -8.18 18.24 17.77
N ASP A 61 -9.47 18.03 17.99
CA ASP A 61 -10.55 18.14 16.97
C ASP A 61 -10.61 19.48 16.21
N LYS A 62 -9.82 20.48 16.63
CA LYS A 62 -9.72 21.81 16.04
C LYS A 62 -8.47 21.98 15.17
N GLU A 63 -7.64 20.96 15.10
CA GLU A 63 -6.33 20.99 14.46
C GLU A 63 -6.27 19.86 13.43
N ASP A 64 -5.49 20.06 12.37
CA ASP A 64 -5.24 19.05 11.34
C ASP A 64 -3.79 19.13 10.83
N ILE A 65 -3.33 18.08 10.16
CA ILE A 65 -1.98 18.01 9.59
C ILE A 65 -2.04 17.90 8.08
N ASP A 66 -1.40 18.86 7.42
CA ASP A 66 -1.11 18.81 5.99
C ASP A 66 0.32 19.29 5.73
N ASN A 67 0.96 18.75 4.70
CA ASN A 67 2.31 19.13 4.27
C ASN A 67 3.36 19.23 5.40
N ASN A 68 3.28 18.32 6.39
CA ASN A 68 4.17 18.25 7.55
C ASN A 68 4.07 19.47 8.51
N GLU A 69 2.97 20.22 8.44
CA GLU A 69 2.62 21.32 9.32
C GLU A 69 1.29 21.04 10.04
N ILE A 70 1.13 21.55 11.27
CA ILE A 70 -0.13 21.52 12.02
C ILE A 70 -0.83 22.87 11.81
N TYR A 71 -2.13 22.86 11.53
CA TYR A 71 -2.94 24.08 11.38
C TYR A 71 -4.25 23.99 12.16
N ASP A 72 -4.75 25.14 12.60
CA ASP A 72 -6.09 25.24 13.19
C ASP A 72 -7.14 25.28 12.06
N ILE A 73 -8.14 24.38 12.13
CA ILE A 73 -9.13 24.15 11.06
C ILE A 73 -10.01 25.39 10.85
N ASP A 74 -10.32 26.12 11.92
CA ASP A 74 -11.23 27.28 11.86
C ASP A 74 -10.53 28.50 11.25
N SER A 75 -9.23 28.68 11.53
CA SER A 75 -8.44 29.84 11.10
C SER A 75 -7.57 29.59 9.86
N VAL A 76 -7.37 28.32 9.47
CA VAL A 76 -6.47 27.88 8.39
C VAL A 76 -5.04 28.40 8.61
N GLN A 77 -4.66 28.57 9.87
CA GLN A 77 -3.41 29.20 10.26
C GLN A 77 -2.47 28.13 10.81
N THR A 78 -1.25 28.06 10.26
CA THR A 78 -0.23 27.13 10.74
C THR A 78 0.11 27.45 12.19
N ILE A 79 -0.03 26.45 13.06
CA ILE A 79 0.43 26.48 14.45
C ILE A 79 1.94 26.23 14.38
N ARG A 80 2.70 27.30 14.11
CA ARG A 80 4.15 27.26 14.23
C ARG A 80 4.51 27.07 15.70
N ASP A 81 5.36 26.08 15.99
CA ASP A 81 5.84 25.69 17.32
C ASP A 81 5.56 26.74 18.40
N LEU A 82 4.58 26.42 19.25
CA LEU A 82 4.39 27.09 20.54
C LEU A 82 5.71 26.95 21.31
N ILE A 83 6.46 28.04 21.47
CA ILE A 83 7.48 28.14 22.52
C ILE A 83 6.78 28.67 23.77
#